data_AF-A0A0X3YAA3-F1
#
_entry.id   AF-A0A0X3YAA3-F1
#
_cell.length_a   1.000
_cell.length_b   1.000
_cell.length_c   1.000
_cell.angle_alpha   90.00
_cell.angle_beta   90.00
_cell.angle_gamma   90.00
#
_symmetry.space_group_name_H-M   'P 1'
#
loop_
_entity.id
_entity.type
_entity.pdbx_description
1 polymer ?
#
loop_
_entity_poly.entity_id
_entity_poly.type
_entity_poly.pdbx_seq_one_letter_code
_entity_poly.pdbx_strand_id
1 'polypeptide(L)' 'MVTKWEEKGCEVCRKLWESGKRPPELAVNYDLHSRLHKCIVCGVYWEQLERYADVIDESEAMKLYPEAFLEAGK' A
#
# COMPACT_ATOMS: atom_id res chain seq x y z
N MET A 1 3.64 7.85 -15.85
CA MET A 1 2.80 6.91 -16.63
C MET A 1 1.88 6.22 -15.66
N VAL A 2 0.59 6.11 -15.96
CA VAL A 2 -0.35 5.35 -15.12
C VAL A 2 -0.14 3.87 -15.41
N THR A 3 0.41 3.13 -14.46
CA THR A 3 0.60 1.67 -14.56
C THR A 3 -0.77 1.00 -14.60
N LYS A 4 -1.00 0.05 -15.51
CA LYS A 4 -2.30 -0.64 -15.58
C LYS A 4 -2.54 -1.44 -14.31
N TRP A 5 -3.79 -1.56 -13.90
CA TRP A 5 -4.17 -2.31 -12.70
C TRP A 5 -3.58 -3.71 -12.68
N GLU A 6 -3.62 -4.42 -13.81
CA GLU A 6 -3.13 -5.79 -13.98
C GLU A 6 -1.62 -5.93 -13.77
N GLU A 7 -0.87 -4.84 -13.91
CA GLU A 7 0.59 -4.78 -13.73
C GLU A 7 0.97 -4.42 -12.28
N LYS A 8 0.00 -4.04 -11.44
CA LYS A 8 0.23 -3.66 -10.05
C LYS A 8 0.26 -4.87 -9.13
N GLY A 9 1.36 -5.05 -8.40
CA GLY A 9 1.50 -6.12 -7.41
C GLY A 9 1.29 -7.53 -7.97
N CYS A 10 0.83 -8.45 -7.13
CA CYS A 10 0.47 -9.81 -7.54
C CYS A 10 -1.04 -10.00 -7.69
N GLU A 11 -1.44 -11.12 -8.30
CA GLU A 11 -2.86 -11.46 -8.49
C GLU A 11 -3.63 -11.48 -7.16
N VAL A 12 -3.01 -11.94 -6.07
CA VAL A 12 -3.67 -12.09 -4.77
C VAL A 12 -4.06 -10.73 -4.19
N CYS A 13 -3.16 -9.75 -4.15
CA CYS A 13 -3.50 -8.42 -3.63
C CYS A 13 -4.49 -7.68 -4.54
N ARG A 14 -4.39 -7.85 -5.87
CA ARG A 14 -5.37 -7.26 -6.80
C ARG A 14 -6.77 -7.79 -6.53
N LYS A 15 -6.93 -9.12 -6.44
CA LYS A 15 -8.21 -9.76 -6.12
C LYS A 15 -8.77 -9.32 -4.77
N LEU A 16 -7.93 -9.08 -3.76
CA LEU A 16 -8.39 -8.54 -2.47
C LEU A 16 -9.04 -7.16 -2.67
N TRP A 17 -8.34 -6.24 -3.33
CA TRP A 17 -8.85 -4.90 -3.65
C TRP A 17 -10.14 -4.95 -4.48
N GLU A 18 -10.18 -5.79 -5.51
CA GLU A 18 -11.37 -5.97 -6.35
C GLU A 18 -12.56 -6.56 -5.58
N SER A 19 -12.30 -7.37 -4.55
CA SER A 19 -13.33 -7.94 -3.67
C SER A 19 -13.81 -6.98 -2.58
N GLY A 20 -13.31 -5.73 -2.56
CA GLY A 20 -13.58 -4.76 -1.49
C GLY A 20 -12.87 -5.08 -0.16
N LYS A 21 -12.01 -6.10 -0.14
CA LYS A 21 -11.09 -6.38 0.97
C LYS A 21 -9.79 -5.60 0.74
N ARG A 22 -8.91 -5.60 1.75
CA ARG A 22 -7.64 -4.89 1.68
C ARG A 22 -6.53 -5.76 2.25
N PRO A 23 -5.30 -5.64 1.75
CA PRO A 23 -4.15 -6.17 2.49
C PRO A 23 -4.06 -5.53 3.87
N PRO A 24 -3.30 -6.13 4.81
CA PRO A 24 -3.06 -5.53 6.12
C PRO A 24 -2.59 -4.08 6.00
N GLU A 25 -3.22 -3.19 6.78
CA GLU A 25 -2.81 -1.80 6.96
C GLU A 25 -1.56 -1.77 7.84
N LEU A 26 -0.58 -0.96 7.44
CA LEU A 26 0.66 -0.74 8.18
C LEU A 26 0.68 0.61 8.88
N ALA A 27 0.17 1.65 8.24
CA ALA A 27 0.17 3.01 8.77
C ALA A 27 -0.89 3.89 8.09
N VAL A 28 -1.16 5.03 8.69
CA VAL A 28 -2.09 6.03 8.16
C VAL A 28 -1.37 7.36 8.08
N ASN A 29 -1.38 7.99 6.91
CA ASN A 29 -0.90 9.36 6.75
C ASN A 29 -2.11 10.30 6.88
N TYR A 30 -2.18 11.01 8.00
CA TYR A 30 -3.27 11.94 8.30
C TYR A 30 -3.19 13.26 7.54
N ASP A 31 -2.03 13.64 7.00
CA ASP A 31 -1.89 14.84 6.16
C ASP A 31 -2.43 14.59 4.75
N LEU A 32 -2.18 13.40 4.21
CA LEU A 32 -2.59 12.97 2.87
C LEU A 32 -3.95 12.27 2.84
N HIS A 33 -4.54 12.00 4.01
CA HIS A 33 -5.77 11.22 4.17
C HIS A 33 -5.66 9.85 3.47
N SER A 34 -4.49 9.22 3.61
CA SER A 34 -4.14 7.99 2.90
C SER A 34 -3.68 6.90 3.87
N ARG A 35 -3.74 5.65 3.41
CA ARG A 35 -3.40 4.47 4.21
C ARG A 35 -2.37 3.63 3.47
N LEU A 36 -1.36 3.18 4.19
CA LEU A 36 -0.37 2.26 3.66
C LEU A 36 -0.79 0.83 3.96
N HIS A 37 -0.81 -0.02 2.95
CA HIS A 37 -1.05 -1.44 3.07
C HIS A 37 0.14 -2.23 2.51
N LYS A 38 0.39 -3.43 3.03
CA LYS A 38 1.42 -4.33 2.48
C LYS A 38 0.85 -5.69 2.13
N CYS A 39 1.13 -6.15 0.92
CA CYS A 39 0.74 -7.49 0.52
C CYS A 39 1.58 -8.54 1.25
N ILE A 40 0.92 -9.48 1.94
CA ILE A 40 1.61 -10.59 2.62
C ILE A 40 2.24 -11.61 1.66
N VAL A 41 1.84 -11.61 0.39
CA VAL A 41 2.29 -12.60 -0.61
C VAL A 41 3.49 -12.09 -1.39
N CYS A 42 3.39 -10.91 -2.02
CA CYS A 42 4.48 -10.36 -2.83
C CYS A 42 5.27 -9.24 -2.14
N GLY A 43 4.87 -8.81 -0.95
CA GLY A 43 5.57 -7.77 -0.20
C GLY A 43 5.38 -6.35 -0.72
N VAL A 44 4.67 -6.13 -1.82
CA VAL A 44 4.46 -4.79 -2.40
C VAL A 44 3.65 -3.90 -1.47
N TYR A 45 4.00 -2.61 -1.47
CA TYR A 45 3.29 -1.56 -0.77
C TYR A 45 2.18 -0.98 -1.63
N TRP A 46 1.01 -0.82 -1.03
CA TRP A 46 -0.16 -0.20 -1.63
C TRP A 46 -0.53 1.05 -0.85
N GLU A 47 -0.57 2.18 -1.51
CA GLU A 47 -1.15 3.40 -0.99
C GLU A 47 -2.62 3.45 -1.37
N GLN A 48 -3.48 3.55 -0.36
CA GLN A 48 -4.90 3.75 -0.52
C GLN A 48 -5.27 5.20 -0.21
N LEU A 49 -5.84 5.88 -1.20
CA LEU A 49 -6.54 7.15 -1.01
C LEU A 49 -8.07 6.91 -1.01
N GLU A 50 -8.85 7.96 -0.76
CA GLU A 50 -10.32 7.87 -0.67
C GLU A 50 -11.00 7.19 -1.87
N ARG A 51 -10.43 7.35 -3.08
CA ARG A 51 -11.06 6.89 -4.33
C ARG A 51 -10.24 5.89 -5.15
N TYR A 52 -8.99 5.64 -4.78
CA TYR A 52 -8.13 4.74 -5.55
C TYR A 52 -7.04 4.14 -4.67
N ALA A 53 -6.48 3.03 -5.14
CA ALA A 53 -5.30 2.41 -4.55
C ALA A 53 -4.22 2.25 -5.63
N ASP A 54 -2.98 2.58 -5.29
CA ASP A 54 -1.84 2.44 -6.17
C ASP A 54 -0.68 1.72 -5.48
N VAL A 55 0.22 1.15 -6.26
CA VAL A 55 1.44 0.56 -5.72
C VAL A 55 2.51 1.63 -5.64
N ILE A 56 3.19 1.68 -4.50
CA ILE A 56 4.32 2.56 -4.29
C ILE A 56 5.57 1.73 -3.97
N ASP A 57 6.73 2.27 -4.31
CA ASP A 57 8.00 1.64 -3.92
C ASP A 57 8.27 1.84 -2.42
N GLU A 58 9.11 0.99 -1.84
CA GLU A 58 9.52 1.09 -0.44
C GLU A 58 10.12 2.46 -0.12
N SER A 59 10.93 3.04 -1.02
CA SER A 59 11.51 4.36 -0.79
C SER A 59 10.46 5.46 -0.63
N GLU A 60 9.36 5.37 -1.38
CA GLU A 60 8.24 6.31 -1.27
C GLU A 60 7.40 6.02 -0.03
N ALA A 61 7.16 4.73 0.26
CA ALA A 61 6.46 4.31 1.47
C ALA A 61 7.17 4.82 2.74
N MET A 62 8.50 4.76 2.79
CA MET A 62 9.29 5.28 3.91
C MET A 62 9.20 6.80 4.07
N LYS A 63 9.12 7.54 2.96
CA LYS A 63 8.99 9.01 2.99
C LYS A 63 7.61 9.44 3.44
N LEU A 64 6.56 8.78 2.93
CA LEU A 64 5.17 9.15 3.17
C LEU A 64 4.63 8.57 4.48
N TYR A 65 5.15 7.43 4.93
CA TYR A 65 4.69 6.72 6.13
C TYR A 65 5.87 6.31 7.01
N PRO A 66 6.69 7.27 7.50
CA PRO A 66 7.88 6.95 8.28
C PRO A 66 7.54 6.12 9.54
N GLU A 67 6.39 6.36 10.16
CA GLU A 67 5.90 5.61 11.32
C GLU A 67 5.82 4.09 11.09
N ALA A 68 5.49 3.64 9.87
CA ALA A 68 5.40 2.23 9.52
C ALA A 68 6.75 1.50 9.59
N PHE A 69 7.86 2.25 9.54
CA PHE A 69 9.22 1.73 9.48
C PHE A 69 10.02 2.02 10.76
N LEU A 70 9.54 2.90 11.63
CA LEU A 70 10.18 3.23 12.91
C LEU A 70 9.97 2.15 13.98
N GLU A 71 8.87 1.39 13.91
CA GLU A 71 8.52 0.34 14.88
C GLU A 71 9.27 -1.00 14.63
N ALA A 72 10.09 -1.11 13.58
CA ALA A 72 10.89 -2.32 13.29
C ALA A 72 12.23 -2.38 14.07
N GLY A 73 12.38 -1.56 15.11
CA GLY A 73 13.61 -1.39 15.89
C GLY A 73 13.52 -1.77 17.37
N LYS A 74 12.66 -2.73 17.75
CA LYS A 74 12.57 -3.20 19.14
C LYS A 74 12.68 -4.72 19.28
#